data_AF-A0A949A1G6-F1
#
_entry.id   AF-A0A949A1G6-F1
#
_cell.length_a   1.000
_cell.length_b   1.000
_cell.length_c   1.000
_cell.angle_alpha   90.00
_cell.angle_beta   90.00
_cell.angle_gamma   90.00
#
_symmetry.space_group_name_H-M   'P 1'
#
loop_
_entity.id
_entity.type
_entity.pdbx_description
1 polymer ?
#
loop_
_entity_poly.entity_id
_entity_poly.type
_entity_poly.pdbx_seq_one_letter_code
_entity_poly.pdbx_strand_id
1 'polypeptide(L)'
;MKKVMVVACGSYMDSGYGCPGEWRCLKAAALGDGKFEEESQVVSMVKCQCPGRSTVANIGMAIKLSEIKPDTIYLSSCMANAKPDCPYSTAEEKAQMIEGKTGIKVVLGTHNYA
;
A
#
# COMPACT_ATOMS: atom_id res chain seq x y z
N MET A 1 4.25 18.62 -1.42
CA MET A 1 4.31 17.29 -0.77
C MET A 1 3.40 16.36 -1.55
N LYS A 2 3.95 15.26 -2.09
CA LYS A 2 3.15 14.27 -2.82
C LYS A 2 2.10 13.65 -1.91
N LYS A 3 0.89 13.44 -2.42
CA LYS A 3 -0.18 12.73 -1.71
C LYS A 3 -0.14 11.28 -2.17
N VAL A 4 0.13 10.37 -1.26
CA VAL A 4 0.31 8.95 -1.58
C VAL A 4 -0.71 8.10 -0.83
N MET A 5 -1.06 6.97 -1.42
CA MET A 5 -1.88 5.96 -0.76
C MET A 5 -1.04 4.70 -0.54
N VAL A 6 -1.20 4.06 0.61
CA VAL A 6 -0.58 2.76 0.88
C VAL A 6 -1.64 1.67 0.87
N VAL A 7 -1.36 0.54 0.23
CA VAL A 7 -2.20 -0.66 0.26
C VAL A 7 -1.43 -1.76 0.98
N ALA A 8 -2.00 -2.24 2.08
CA ALA A 8 -1.30 -3.14 2.99
C ALA A 8 -1.98 -4.50 3.12
N CYS A 9 -1.20 -5.56 3.33
CA CYS A 9 -1.74 -6.91 3.46
C CYS A 9 -2.36 -7.07 4.85
N GLY A 10 -3.68 -7.23 4.93
CA GLY A 10 -4.36 -7.29 6.22
C GLY A 10 -3.91 -8.46 7.08
N SER A 11 -3.63 -9.62 6.49
CA SER A 11 -3.09 -10.76 7.23
C SER A 11 -1.77 -10.41 7.92
N TYR A 12 -0.86 -9.69 7.25
CA TYR A 12 0.41 -9.28 7.84
C TYR A 12 0.28 -8.11 8.80
N MET A 13 -0.67 -7.21 8.60
CA MET A 13 -0.94 -6.16 9.59
C MET A 13 -1.50 -6.75 10.88
N ASP A 14 -2.45 -7.69 10.76
CA ASP A 14 -3.17 -8.23 11.91
C ASP A 14 -2.34 -9.26 12.71
N SER A 15 -1.37 -9.92 12.08
CA SER A 15 -0.50 -10.93 12.71
C SER A 15 0.97 -10.55 12.80
N GLY A 16 1.38 -9.46 12.16
CA GLY A 16 2.76 -9.02 12.07
C GLY A 16 3.26 -8.47 13.40
N TYR A 17 4.46 -8.91 13.80
CA TYR A 17 5.18 -8.37 14.95
C TYR A 17 6.22 -7.34 14.48
N GLY A 18 6.43 -6.27 15.25
CA GLY A 18 7.49 -5.28 15.01
C GLY A 18 7.10 -4.05 14.16
N CYS A 19 5.86 -3.97 13.69
CA CYS A 19 5.33 -2.82 12.94
C CYS A 19 4.08 -2.19 13.59
N PRO A 20 4.08 -1.86 14.90
CA PRO A 20 2.89 -1.30 15.56
C PRO A 20 2.42 0.00 14.89
N GLY A 21 1.13 0.08 14.58
CA GLY A 21 0.53 1.26 13.94
C GLY A 21 1.10 1.57 12.56
N GLU A 22 1.72 0.57 11.90
CA GLU A 22 2.34 0.71 10.58
C GLU A 22 3.40 1.80 10.48
N TRP A 23 4.09 2.04 11.61
CA TRP A 23 5.06 3.11 11.78
C TRP A 23 6.15 3.11 10.70
N ARG A 24 6.53 1.94 10.16
CA ARG A 24 7.58 1.84 9.14
C ARG A 24 7.16 2.47 7.83
N CYS A 25 5.93 2.22 7.38
CA CYS A 25 5.38 2.84 6.18
C CYS A 25 5.21 4.34 6.39
N LEU A 26 4.69 4.75 7.54
CA LEU A 26 4.44 6.16 7.87
C LEU A 26 5.74 6.96 8.02
N LYS A 27 6.76 6.40 8.70
CA LYS A 27 8.09 7.01 8.84
C LYS A 27 8.76 7.16 7.46
N ALA A 28 8.74 6.10 6.65
CA ALA A 28 9.35 6.14 5.33
C ALA A 28 8.73 7.23 4.44
N ALA A 29 7.40 7.38 4.47
CA ALA A 29 6.73 8.46 3.76
C ALA A 29 7.08 9.85 4.33
N ALA A 30 7.06 10.00 5.66
CA ALA A 30 7.33 11.27 6.31
C ALA A 30 8.77 11.79 6.11
N LEU A 31 9.74 10.89 5.94
CA LEU A 31 11.15 11.24 5.76
C LEU A 31 11.61 11.16 4.29
N GLY A 32 10.75 10.72 3.36
CA GLY A 32 11.15 10.45 1.98
C GLY A 32 12.24 9.38 1.88
N ASP A 33 12.06 8.27 2.61
CA ASP A 33 13.02 7.17 2.69
C ASP A 33 12.47 5.88 2.02
N GLY A 34 13.35 4.92 1.78
CA GLY A 34 12.98 3.60 1.27
C GLY A 34 12.56 3.63 -0.20
N LYS A 35 11.25 3.52 -0.45
CA LYS A 35 10.66 3.59 -1.79
C LYS A 35 9.97 4.94 -2.07
N PHE A 36 9.89 5.80 -1.07
CA PHE A 36 9.47 7.18 -1.25
C PHE A 36 10.69 7.98 -1.69
N GLU A 37 10.62 8.64 -2.84
CA GLU A 37 11.73 9.45 -3.38
C GLU A 37 11.83 10.83 -2.71
N GLU A 38 10.76 11.26 -2.06
CA GLU A 38 10.62 12.55 -1.38
C GLU A 38 9.60 12.45 -0.24
N GLU A 39 9.61 13.44 0.66
CA GLU A 39 8.61 13.54 1.73
C GLU A 39 7.18 13.52 1.15
N SER A 40 6.39 12.59 1.65
CA SER A 40 5.08 12.25 1.10
C SER A 40 4.03 12.18 2.21
N GLN A 41 2.86 12.74 1.93
CA GLN A 41 1.71 12.67 2.81
C GLN A 41 0.91 11.40 2.52
N VAL A 42 0.87 10.45 3.45
CA VAL A 42 -0.03 9.30 3.34
C VAL A 42 -1.47 9.75 3.63
N VAL A 43 -2.29 9.84 2.58
CA VAL A 43 -3.67 10.33 2.70
C VAL A 43 -4.68 9.23 3.01
N SER A 44 -4.30 7.97 2.77
CA SER A 44 -5.12 6.80 3.08
C SER A 44 -4.25 5.55 3.12
N MET A 45 -4.61 4.62 4.00
CA MET A 45 -4.06 3.27 4.03
C MET A 45 -5.18 2.25 3.90
N VAL A 46 -5.22 1.52 2.78
CA VAL A 46 -6.25 0.51 2.51
C VAL A 46 -5.73 -0.87 2.89
N LYS A 47 -6.41 -1.53 3.82
CA LYS A 47 -6.13 -2.91 4.22
C LYS A 47 -6.78 -3.90 3.25
N CYS A 48 -5.97 -4.73 2.60
CA CYS A 48 -6.43 -5.86 1.80
C CYS A 48 -6.98 -6.96 2.72
N GLN A 49 -8.18 -7.45 2.44
CA GLN A 49 -8.81 -8.53 3.20
C GLN A 49 -8.88 -9.81 2.36
N CYS A 50 -8.33 -10.92 2.85
CA CYS A 50 -8.33 -12.21 2.15
C CYS A 50 -9.77 -12.64 1.78
N PRO A 51 -10.03 -13.09 0.53
CA PRO A 51 -9.07 -13.42 -0.54
C PRO A 51 -8.72 -12.25 -1.50
N GLY A 52 -8.94 -11.00 -1.10
CA GLY A 52 -8.55 -9.80 -1.85
C GLY A 52 -9.66 -9.20 -2.72
N ARG A 53 -10.88 -9.74 -2.66
CA ARG A 53 -12.01 -9.35 -3.53
C ARG A 53 -12.37 -7.87 -3.47
N SER A 54 -12.32 -7.27 -2.27
CA SER A 54 -12.73 -5.89 -2.05
C SER A 54 -11.61 -4.88 -2.26
N THR A 55 -10.35 -5.30 -2.39
CA THR A 55 -9.19 -4.40 -2.32
C THR A 55 -9.23 -3.28 -3.36
N VAL A 56 -9.44 -3.62 -4.64
CA VAL A 56 -9.46 -2.62 -5.73
C VAL A 56 -10.67 -1.69 -5.61
N ALA A 57 -11.84 -2.23 -5.24
CA ALA A 57 -13.04 -1.42 -5.03
C ALA A 57 -12.87 -0.46 -3.84
N ASN A 58 -12.28 -0.92 -2.74
CA ASN A 58 -12.01 -0.12 -1.56
C ASN A 58 -10.98 0.99 -1.83
N ILE A 59 -9.97 0.74 -2.67
CA ILE A 59 -9.06 1.78 -3.16
C ILE A 59 -9.85 2.86 -3.91
N GLY A 60 -10.69 2.48 -4.87
CA GLY A 60 -11.52 3.43 -5.61
C GLY A 60 -12.47 4.22 -4.70
N MET A 61 -13.09 3.56 -3.72
CA MET A 61 -13.95 4.21 -2.74
C MET A 61 -13.19 5.14 -1.79
N ALA A 62 -11.99 4.77 -1.34
CA ALA A 62 -11.15 5.64 -0.53
C ALA A 62 -10.76 6.91 -1.29
N ILE A 63 -10.39 6.80 -2.57
CA ILE A 63 -10.13 7.94 -3.45
C ILE A 63 -11.38 8.82 -3.59
N LYS A 64 -12.53 8.20 -3.88
CA LYS A 64 -13.80 8.92 -4.09
C LYS A 64 -14.29 9.65 -2.83
N LEU A 65 -14.32 8.97 -1.69
CA LEU A 65 -14.91 9.49 -0.45
C LEU A 65 -14.00 10.48 0.28
N SER A 66 -12.68 10.36 0.11
CA SER A 66 -11.73 11.35 0.65
C SER A 66 -11.64 12.62 -0.20
N GLU A 67 -12.19 12.60 -1.43
CA GLU A 67 -12.02 13.65 -2.44
C GLU A 67 -10.55 13.95 -2.77
N ILE A 68 -9.65 12.99 -2.48
CA ILE A 68 -8.22 13.10 -2.72
C ILE A 68 -7.80 12.01 -3.69
N LYS A 69 -7.38 12.43 -4.89
CA LYS A 69 -6.68 11.57 -5.83
C LYS A 69 -5.19 11.50 -5.46
N PRO A 70 -4.64 10.33 -5.08
CA PRO A 70 -3.21 10.20 -4.80
C PRO A 70 -2.40 10.28 -6.10
N ASP A 71 -1.19 10.81 -6.00
CA ASP A 71 -0.21 10.88 -7.08
C ASP A 71 0.38 9.49 -7.38
N THR A 72 0.52 8.65 -6.36
CA THR A 72 1.10 7.31 -6.45
C THR A 72 0.50 6.39 -5.39
N ILE A 73 0.32 5.12 -5.73
CA ILE A 73 -0.10 4.07 -4.81
C ILE A 73 1.11 3.19 -4.50
N TYR A 74 1.33 2.87 -3.23
CA TYR A 74 2.40 1.98 -2.79
C TYR A 74 1.79 0.71 -2.23
N LEU A 75 2.24 -0.46 -2.68
CA LEU A 75 2.00 -1.69 -1.92
C LEU A 75 2.98 -1.70 -0.75
N SER A 76 2.48 -1.90 0.48
CA SER A 76 3.35 -2.00 1.67
C SER A 76 4.46 -3.03 1.49
N SER A 77 5.62 -2.83 2.12
CA SER A 77 6.70 -3.82 2.07
C SER A 77 6.29 -5.20 2.59
N CYS A 78 5.37 -5.28 3.57
CA CYS A 78 4.85 -6.57 4.06
C CYS A 78 3.91 -7.26 3.06
N MET A 79 3.29 -6.52 2.13
CA MET A 79 2.56 -7.10 1.00
C MET A 79 3.49 -7.49 -0.14
N ALA A 80 4.42 -6.61 -0.51
CA ALA A 80 5.32 -6.81 -1.64
C ALA A 80 6.34 -7.94 -1.40
N ASN A 81 6.81 -8.07 -0.17
CA ASN A 81 7.85 -9.03 0.22
C ASN A 81 7.32 -10.15 1.12
N ALA A 82 6.01 -10.42 1.10
CA ALA A 82 5.35 -11.40 1.96
C ALA A 82 6.03 -12.78 1.90
N LYS A 83 6.37 -13.33 3.07
CA LYS A 83 6.86 -14.70 3.28
C LYS A 83 6.23 -15.30 4.55
N PRO A 84 5.24 -16.21 4.43
CA PRO A 84 4.72 -16.82 3.20
C PRO A 84 4.03 -15.82 2.25
N ASP A 85 4.10 -16.10 0.95
CA ASP A 85 3.51 -15.27 -0.09
C ASP A 85 1.97 -15.40 -0.13
N CYS A 86 1.33 -14.50 -0.87
CA CYS A 86 -0.13 -14.49 -0.98
C CYS A 86 -0.60 -15.64 -1.89
N PRO A 87 -1.47 -16.54 -1.41
CA PRO A 87 -1.91 -17.72 -2.19
C PRO A 87 -2.90 -17.38 -3.32
N TYR A 88 -3.33 -16.12 -3.43
CA TYR A 88 -4.37 -15.69 -4.38
C TYR A 88 -3.85 -14.82 -5.53
N SER A 89 -2.65 -14.25 -5.41
CA SER A 89 -2.05 -13.37 -6.44
C SER A 89 -0.69 -12.86 -5.99
N THR A 90 0.17 -12.56 -6.95
CA THR A 90 1.45 -11.89 -6.74
C THR A 90 1.27 -10.40 -6.46
N ALA A 91 2.34 -9.73 -6.01
CA ALA A 91 2.34 -8.28 -5.81
C ALA A 91 2.18 -7.52 -7.15
N GLU A 92 2.76 -8.05 -8.23
CA GLU A 92 2.71 -7.51 -9.59
C GLU A 92 1.29 -7.60 -10.17
N GLU A 93 0.61 -8.74 -9.99
CA GLU A 93 -0.77 -8.91 -10.43
C GLU A 93 -1.69 -7.92 -9.70
N LYS A 94 -1.50 -7.73 -8.39
CA LYS A 94 -2.23 -6.73 -7.62
C LYS A 94 -1.97 -5.32 -8.14
N ALA A 95 -0.70 -4.98 -8.41
CA ALA A 95 -0.34 -3.69 -8.98
C ALA A 95 -1.03 -3.45 -10.33
N GLN A 96 -0.98 -4.41 -11.24
CA GLN A 96 -1.65 -4.31 -12.55
C GLN A 96 -3.17 -4.14 -12.43
N MET A 97 -3.82 -4.88 -11.53
CA MET A 97 -5.26 -4.73 -11.28
C MET A 97 -5.61 -3.33 -10.75
N ILE A 98 -4.80 -2.77 -9.85
CA ILE A 98 -5.00 -1.45 -9.27
C ILE A 98 -4.72 -0.36 -10.32
N GLU A 99 -3.60 -0.42 -11.02
CA GLU A 99 -3.23 0.51 -12.10
C GLU A 99 -4.33 0.51 -13.18
N GLY A 100 -4.78 -0.67 -13.62
CA GLY A 100 -5.82 -0.80 -14.66
C GLY A 100 -7.19 -0.26 -14.27
N LYS A 101 -7.52 -0.18 -12.98
CA LYS A 101 -8.80 0.37 -12.49
C LYS A 101 -8.74 1.83 -12.06
N THR A 102 -7.58 2.29 -11.62
CA THR A 102 -7.42 3.65 -11.08
C THR A 102 -6.72 4.61 -12.03
N GLY A 103 -5.91 4.09 -12.97
CA GLY A 103 -5.01 4.88 -13.79
C GLY A 103 -3.85 5.53 -13.02
N ILE A 104 -3.60 5.09 -11.78
CA ILE A 104 -2.56 5.64 -10.88
C ILE A 104 -1.42 4.63 -10.78
N LYS A 105 -0.18 5.09 -10.94
CA LYS A 105 1.02 4.25 -10.85
C LYS A 105 1.10 3.55 -9.50
N VAL A 106 1.43 2.26 -9.53
CA VAL A 106 1.67 1.45 -8.34
C VAL A 106 3.15 1.12 -8.20
N VAL A 107 3.71 1.35 -7.01
CA VAL A 107 5.09 1.02 -6.63
C VAL A 107 5.07 -0.13 -5.61
N LEU A 108 5.98 -1.09 -5.78
CA LEU A 108 6.09 -2.24 -4.89
C LEU A 108 7.03 -1.94 -3.72
N GLY A 109 6.50 -2.03 -2.51
CA GLY A 109 7.21 -1.77 -1.26
C GLY A 109 7.12 -0.32 -0.81
N THR A 110 7.37 -0.08 0.47
CA THR A 110 7.36 1.24 1.11
C THR A 110 8.71 1.58 1.74
N HIS A 111 9.32 0.61 2.40
CA HIS A 111 10.62 0.73 3.07
C HIS A 111 11.51 -0.49 2.82
N ASN A 112 12.83 -0.31 2.97
CA ASN A 112 13.83 -1.36 2.75
C ASN A 112 14.33 -2.02 4.04
N TYR A 113 13.88 -1.56 5.22
CA TYR A 113 14.29 -2.10 6.52
C TYR A 113 13.26 -3.07 7.11
N ALA A 114 13.75 -3.95 7.98
CA ALA A 114 13.01 -5.04 8.61
C ALA A 114 12.17 -4.63 9.81
#